data_AF-A0A7S3XAT0-F1
#
_entry.id   AF-A0A7S3XAT0-F1
#
_cell.length_a   1.000
_cell.length_b   1.000
_cell.length_c   1.000
_cell.angle_alpha   90.00
_cell.angle_beta   90.00
_cell.angle_gamma   90.00
#
_symmetry.space_group_name_H-M   'P 1'
#
loop_
_entity.id
_entity.type
_entity.pdbx_description
1 polymer ?
#
loop_
_entity_poly.entity_id
_entity_poly.type
_entity_poly.pdbx_seq_one_letter_code
_entity_poly.pdbx_strand_id
1 'polypeptide(L)'
;NGGPDNCDPDVTIFIGISEDGAEFGNRELVEFQMYGLEYNLTFDMVHLAFDCTCKIGSPHREERGSQCETLYNVPGAWVHHDPSGGPGLICDGGPFVTATWALAILKSNPQLPMHLHDRIAATTCTKLGFPQRLDMIDHCFPPMYMYYTNPDINLDVGITASQAVEGALYGSGTAWVDFLEREHMNVDLFAPMGGGCHCLEGSSVWASSSGGCSAEKMTPIRDWFLSSPEPQNIGPVAGQ
;
A
#
# COMPACT_ATOMS: atom_id res chain seq x y z
N ASN A 1 23.23 -14.08 9.32
CA ASN A 1 22.01 -13.68 10.06
C ASN A 1 21.94 -12.17 9.99
N GLY A 2 20.83 -11.61 9.50
CA GLY A 2 20.67 -10.15 9.34
C GLY A 2 20.33 -9.44 10.65
N GLY A 3 19.76 -10.18 11.63
CA GLY A 3 19.30 -9.61 12.90
C GLY A 3 17.84 -9.16 12.82
N PRO A 4 17.33 -8.48 13.86
CA PRO A 4 16.01 -7.85 13.81
C PRO A 4 15.93 -6.84 12.66
N ASP A 5 14.77 -6.74 12.02
CA ASP A 5 14.50 -5.68 11.07
C ASP A 5 14.38 -4.35 11.83
N ASN A 6 15.00 -3.32 11.27
CA ASN A 6 15.08 -2.01 11.90
C ASN A 6 13.74 -1.25 11.86
N CYS A 7 12.89 -1.59 10.90
CA CYS A 7 11.61 -0.98 10.59
C CYS A 7 10.45 -1.74 11.27
N ASP A 8 10.61 -3.04 11.52
CA ASP A 8 9.80 -3.89 12.39
C ASP A 8 10.69 -4.83 13.24
N PRO A 9 11.04 -4.44 14.48
CA PRO A 9 11.92 -5.22 15.35
C PRO A 9 11.41 -6.63 15.71
N ASP A 10 10.13 -6.93 15.49
CA ASP A 10 9.57 -8.26 15.72
C ASP A 10 9.88 -9.22 14.56
N VAL A 11 10.33 -8.70 13.41
CA VAL A 11 10.77 -9.47 12.26
C VAL A 11 12.27 -9.74 12.36
N THR A 12 12.68 -10.99 12.11
CA THR A 12 14.10 -11.35 12.01
C THR A 12 14.48 -11.56 10.55
N ILE A 13 15.47 -10.82 10.07
CA ILE A 13 15.98 -10.93 8.70
C ILE A 13 16.99 -12.08 8.62
N PHE A 14 16.71 -13.03 7.73
CA PHE A 14 17.63 -14.09 7.36
C PHE A 14 18.16 -13.82 5.95
N ILE A 15 19.44 -13.45 5.86
CA ILE A 15 20.11 -13.23 4.57
C ILE A 15 20.67 -14.57 4.08
N GLY A 16 20.17 -15.04 2.94
CA GLY A 16 20.69 -16.22 2.24
C GLY A 16 22.16 -15.99 1.86
N ILE A 17 23.02 -16.92 2.26
CA ILE A 17 24.47 -16.77 2.10
C ILE A 17 24.85 -16.93 0.62
N SER A 18 25.07 -15.81 -0.07
CA SER A 18 26.11 -15.72 -1.09
C SER A 18 26.95 -14.48 -0.76
N GLU A 19 28.15 -14.71 -0.21
CA GLU A 19 29.34 -13.84 -0.01
C GLU A 19 29.23 -12.32 0.30
N ASP A 20 28.07 -11.67 0.32
CA ASP A 20 28.00 -10.23 0.08
C ASP A 20 27.02 -9.49 1.01
N GLY A 21 27.13 -9.73 2.32
CA GLY A 21 26.41 -8.93 3.33
C GLY A 21 26.69 -7.42 3.21
N ALA A 22 27.85 -7.03 2.68
CA ALA A 22 28.19 -5.63 2.37
C ALA A 22 27.49 -5.10 1.11
N GLU A 23 27.17 -5.97 0.13
CA GLU A 23 26.42 -5.57 -1.06
C GLU A 23 24.96 -5.26 -0.71
N PHE A 24 24.37 -5.97 0.26
CA PHE A 24 23.01 -5.71 0.72
C PHE A 24 22.85 -4.29 1.31
N GLY A 25 23.76 -3.88 2.21
CA GLY A 25 23.73 -2.53 2.79
C GLY A 25 23.99 -1.41 1.77
N ASN A 26 24.86 -1.66 0.78
CA ASN A 26 25.11 -0.69 -0.29
C ASN A 26 23.92 -0.55 -1.25
N ARG A 27 23.12 -1.61 -1.43
CA ARG A 27 21.94 -1.58 -2.32
C ARG A 27 20.86 -0.64 -1.79
N GLU A 28 20.60 -0.61 -0.49
CA GLU A 28 19.61 0.31 0.10
C GLU A 28 19.96 1.78 -0.20
N LEU A 29 21.22 2.17 0.00
CA LEU A 29 21.68 3.54 -0.28
C LEU A 29 21.55 3.89 -1.77
N VAL A 30 21.83 2.94 -2.67
CA VAL A 30 21.65 3.12 -4.11
C VAL A 30 20.17 3.27 -4.44
N GLU A 31 19.29 2.45 -3.88
CA GLU A 31 17.84 2.56 -4.08
C GLU A 31 17.29 3.90 -3.59
N PHE A 32 17.76 4.41 -2.44
CA PHE A 32 17.38 5.74 -1.96
C PHE A 32 17.81 6.85 -2.92
N GLN A 33 19.01 6.77 -3.48
CA GLN A 33 19.49 7.73 -4.48
C GLN A 33 18.66 7.65 -5.75
N MET A 34 18.38 6.45 -6.26
CA MET A 34 17.60 6.25 -7.48
C MET A 34 16.16 6.74 -7.31
N TYR A 35 15.53 6.41 -6.18
CA TYR A 35 14.19 6.90 -5.84
C TYR A 35 14.16 8.43 -5.72
N GLY A 36 15.16 9.03 -5.06
CA GLY A 36 15.30 10.48 -4.95
C GLY A 36 15.45 11.16 -6.30
N LEU A 37 16.26 10.60 -7.20
CA LEU A 37 16.43 11.12 -8.56
C LEU A 37 15.14 11.03 -9.38
N GLU A 38 14.42 9.91 -9.29
CA GLU A 38 13.18 9.69 -10.04
C GLU A 38 12.07 10.68 -9.67
N TYR A 39 11.91 10.98 -8.38
CA TYR A 39 10.86 11.85 -7.88
C TYR A 39 11.32 13.25 -7.47
N ASN A 40 12.58 13.60 -7.79
CA ASN A 40 13.19 14.88 -7.44
C ASN A 40 13.09 15.19 -5.92
N LEU A 41 13.43 14.19 -5.10
CA LEU A 41 13.53 14.29 -3.65
C LEU A 41 15.00 14.38 -3.23
N THR A 42 15.26 15.08 -2.13
CA THR A 42 16.59 15.03 -1.50
C THR A 42 16.81 13.68 -0.86
N PHE A 43 18.07 13.27 -0.72
CA PHE A 43 18.43 12.05 -0.02
C PHE A 43 17.88 12.02 1.42
N ASP A 44 17.96 13.13 2.14
CA ASP A 44 17.39 13.28 3.49
C ASP A 44 15.87 13.07 3.51
N MET A 45 15.16 13.53 2.47
CA MET A 45 13.72 13.35 2.37
C MET A 45 13.34 11.89 2.11
N VAL A 46 14.13 11.18 1.30
CA VAL A 46 13.93 9.74 1.07
C VAL A 46 14.19 8.93 2.34
N HIS A 47 15.26 9.25 3.07
CA HIS A 47 15.53 8.64 4.37
C HIS A 47 14.41 8.92 5.39
N LEU A 48 13.94 10.17 5.45
CA LEU A 48 12.82 10.54 6.32
C LEU A 48 11.55 9.76 5.93
N ALA A 49 11.27 9.64 4.63
CA ALA A 49 10.14 8.86 4.12
C ALA A 49 10.23 7.39 4.53
N PHE A 50 11.40 6.76 4.36
CA PHE A 50 11.65 5.40 4.81
C PHE A 50 11.37 5.24 6.31
N ASP A 51 12.05 6.00 7.16
CA ASP A 51 11.93 5.89 8.62
C ASP A 51 10.49 6.14 9.12
N CYS A 52 9.80 7.13 8.55
CA CYS A 52 8.43 7.47 8.94
C CYS A 52 7.36 6.52 8.41
N THR A 53 7.72 5.61 7.49
CA THR A 53 6.86 4.51 7.05
C THR A 53 7.14 3.20 7.76
N CYS A 54 8.07 3.19 8.72
CA CYS A 54 8.30 2.04 9.59
C CYS A 54 7.17 1.82 10.60
N LYS A 55 7.13 0.60 11.14
CA LYS A 55 6.15 0.18 12.15
C LYS A 55 6.13 1.16 13.31
N ILE A 56 4.94 1.42 13.84
CA ILE A 56 4.76 2.29 15.00
C ILE A 56 5.44 1.69 16.22
N GLY A 57 6.18 2.51 16.96
CA GLY A 57 7.03 2.08 18.06
C GLY A 57 8.38 1.48 17.63
N SER A 58 8.68 1.39 16.32
CA SER A 58 10.03 1.04 15.85
C SER A 58 11.02 2.15 16.19
N PRO A 59 12.29 1.83 16.51
CA PRO A 59 13.31 2.83 16.81
C PRO A 59 13.48 3.88 15.70
N HIS A 60 13.43 3.46 14.43
CA HIS A 60 13.57 4.35 13.28
C HIS A 60 12.46 5.41 13.23
N ARG A 61 11.20 5.01 13.40
CA ARG A 61 10.08 5.96 13.40
C ARG A 61 10.11 6.88 14.62
N GLU A 62 10.37 6.31 15.81
CA GLU A 62 10.39 7.07 17.06
C GLU A 62 11.51 8.12 17.10
N GLU A 63 12.68 7.81 16.53
CA GLU A 63 13.79 8.78 16.43
C GLU A 63 13.43 10.00 15.59
N ARG A 64 12.59 9.84 14.56
CA ARG A 64 12.11 10.96 13.73
C ARG A 64 11.05 11.80 14.44
N GLY A 65 10.19 11.18 15.24
CA GLY A 65 9.13 11.87 15.99
C GLY A 65 8.29 12.78 15.09
N SER A 66 8.17 14.06 15.44
CA SER A 66 7.37 15.04 14.70
C SER A 66 7.92 15.39 13.30
N GLN A 67 9.14 14.97 12.94
CA GLN A 67 9.64 15.17 11.57
C GLN A 67 8.77 14.45 10.54
N CYS A 68 8.10 13.36 10.92
CA CYS A 68 7.18 12.63 10.04
C CYS A 68 5.98 13.45 9.57
N GLU A 69 5.59 14.49 10.32
CA GLU A 69 4.48 15.38 9.93
C GLU A 69 4.78 16.15 8.64
N THR A 70 6.05 16.35 8.31
CA THR A 70 6.45 17.00 7.05
C THR A 70 6.04 16.20 5.81
N LEU A 71 5.86 14.89 5.96
CA LEU A 71 5.45 13.99 4.88
C LEU A 71 3.94 14.03 4.59
N TYR A 72 3.13 14.63 5.46
CA TYR A 72 1.67 14.71 5.25
C TYR A 72 1.28 15.52 4.01
N ASN A 73 2.15 16.44 3.58
CA ASN A 73 1.95 17.24 2.37
C ASN A 73 2.66 16.67 1.14
N VAL A 74 3.36 15.55 1.28
CA VAL A 74 4.00 14.87 0.14
C VAL A 74 2.94 14.00 -0.51
N PRO A 75 2.68 14.17 -1.82
CA PRO A 75 1.77 13.29 -2.52
C PRO A 75 2.41 11.91 -2.68
N GLY A 76 1.65 10.86 -2.39
CA GLY A 76 1.95 9.48 -2.74
C GLY A 76 0.88 8.95 -3.68
N ALA A 77 1.30 8.17 -4.66
CA ALA A 77 0.40 7.49 -5.57
C ALA A 77 0.91 6.10 -5.95
N TRP A 78 0.00 5.18 -6.27
CA TRP A 78 0.31 3.92 -6.94
C TRP A 78 -0.73 3.63 -8.02
N VAL A 79 -0.39 2.71 -8.92
CA VAL A 79 -1.23 2.34 -10.06
C VAL A 79 -1.65 0.89 -9.88
N HIS A 80 -2.93 0.61 -10.03
CA HIS A 80 -3.45 -0.76 -10.10
C HIS A 80 -3.10 -1.37 -11.45
N HIS A 81 -2.50 -2.55 -11.45
CA HIS A 81 -2.13 -3.25 -12.67
C HIS A 81 -2.97 -4.52 -12.86
N ASP A 82 -3.24 -4.85 -14.11
CA ASP A 82 -3.74 -6.19 -14.45
C ASP A 82 -2.62 -7.22 -14.17
N PRO A 83 -2.87 -8.26 -13.33
CA PRO A 83 -1.87 -9.28 -13.04
C PRO A 83 -1.39 -10.06 -14.27
N SER A 84 -2.16 -10.07 -15.36
CA SER A 84 -1.76 -10.64 -16.66
C SER A 84 -0.83 -9.74 -17.48
N GLY A 85 -0.58 -8.51 -16.99
CA GLY A 85 0.20 -7.47 -17.64
C GLY A 85 -0.66 -6.52 -18.47
N GLY A 86 -0.11 -5.34 -18.79
CA GLY A 86 -0.81 -4.33 -19.57
C GLY A 86 -0.58 -2.91 -19.06
N PRO A 87 -1.33 -1.92 -19.59
CA PRO A 87 -1.33 -0.57 -19.04
C PRO A 87 -1.92 -0.58 -17.62
N GLY A 88 -1.61 0.47 -16.85
CA GLY A 88 -2.26 0.71 -15.57
C GLY A 88 -3.76 0.89 -15.72
N LEU A 89 -4.54 0.37 -14.77
CA LEU A 89 -5.99 0.33 -14.80
C LEU A 89 -6.58 1.59 -14.16
N ILE A 90 -6.26 1.81 -12.89
CA ILE A 90 -6.63 3.00 -12.11
C ILE A 90 -5.43 3.43 -11.27
N CYS A 91 -5.49 4.61 -10.67
CA CYS A 91 -4.45 5.11 -9.78
C CYS A 91 -5.05 5.61 -8.47
N ASP A 92 -4.46 5.24 -7.35
CA ASP A 92 -4.82 5.80 -6.05
C ASP A 92 -3.79 6.84 -5.63
N GLY A 93 -4.26 7.98 -5.13
CA GLY A 93 -3.40 9.10 -4.73
C GLY A 93 -3.89 9.83 -3.48
N GLY A 94 -2.94 10.22 -2.63
CA GLY A 94 -3.20 10.91 -1.36
C GLY A 94 -1.90 11.25 -0.62
N PRO A 95 -1.92 11.42 0.72
CA PRO A 95 -0.70 11.64 1.50
C PRO A 95 0.26 10.45 1.42
N PHE A 96 1.56 10.71 1.30
CA PHE A 96 2.59 9.70 1.06
C PHE A 96 2.60 8.57 2.10
N VAL A 97 2.60 8.93 3.38
CA VAL A 97 2.63 7.93 4.47
C VAL A 97 1.37 7.05 4.42
N THR A 98 0.19 7.65 4.22
CA THR A 98 -1.06 6.90 4.05
C THR A 98 -1.00 5.96 2.86
N ALA A 99 -0.53 6.45 1.71
CA ALA A 99 -0.41 5.63 0.51
C ALA A 99 0.52 4.43 0.74
N THR A 100 1.65 4.63 1.43
CA THR A 100 2.60 3.54 1.74
C THR A 100 1.98 2.47 2.62
N TRP A 101 1.24 2.86 3.66
CA TRP A 101 0.53 1.92 4.51
C TRP A 101 -0.60 1.19 3.77
N ALA A 102 -1.38 1.91 2.97
CA ALA A 102 -2.43 1.32 2.15
C ALA A 102 -1.84 0.26 1.21
N LEU A 103 -0.77 0.59 0.47
CA LEU A 103 -0.10 -0.37 -0.41
C LEU A 103 0.47 -1.57 0.34
N ALA A 104 1.04 -1.38 1.54
CA ALA A 104 1.52 -2.48 2.37
C ALA A 104 0.37 -3.42 2.80
N ILE A 105 -0.79 -2.87 3.14
CA ILE A 105 -2.01 -3.64 3.41
C ILE A 105 -2.45 -4.41 2.16
N LEU A 106 -2.45 -3.77 0.99
CA LEU A 106 -2.84 -4.40 -0.29
C LEU A 106 -1.91 -5.56 -0.68
N LYS A 107 -0.62 -5.41 -0.44
CA LYS A 107 0.39 -6.47 -0.64
C LYS A 107 0.28 -7.64 0.33
N SER A 108 -0.55 -7.54 1.36
CA SER A 108 -0.79 -8.63 2.31
C SER A 108 -2.13 -9.32 2.12
N ASN A 109 -2.85 -9.02 1.03
CA ASN A 109 -4.21 -9.50 0.80
C ASN A 109 -4.41 -9.97 -0.66
N PRO A 110 -5.61 -10.44 -1.06
CA PRO A 110 -5.88 -10.91 -2.42
C PRO A 110 -5.58 -9.94 -3.57
N GLN A 111 -5.38 -8.64 -3.32
CA GLN A 111 -4.92 -7.65 -4.30
C GLN A 111 -3.40 -7.65 -4.54
N LEU A 112 -2.61 -8.43 -3.78
CA LEU A 112 -1.17 -8.60 -4.04
C LEU A 112 -0.84 -8.85 -5.53
N PRO A 113 -1.61 -9.61 -6.34
CA PRO A 113 -1.31 -9.81 -7.75
C PRO A 113 -1.31 -8.52 -8.57
N MET A 114 -2.12 -7.52 -8.17
CA MET A 114 -2.18 -6.21 -8.83
C MET A 114 -1.03 -5.29 -8.40
N HIS A 115 -0.40 -5.60 -7.26
CA HIS A 115 0.53 -4.71 -6.56
C HIS A 115 1.91 -5.31 -6.27
N LEU A 116 2.19 -6.51 -6.77
CA LEU A 116 3.39 -7.28 -6.41
C LEU A 116 4.69 -6.46 -6.59
N HIS A 117 4.73 -5.66 -7.65
CA HIS A 117 5.90 -4.86 -8.02
C HIS A 117 5.73 -3.36 -7.75
N ASP A 118 4.61 -2.97 -7.14
CA ASP A 118 4.33 -1.56 -6.91
C ASP A 118 5.21 -1.00 -5.81
N ARG A 119 5.51 0.28 -5.94
CA ARG A 119 6.02 1.13 -4.87
C ARG A 119 5.30 2.45 -4.94
N ILE A 120 5.20 3.14 -3.82
CA ILE A 120 4.61 4.48 -3.82
C ILE A 120 5.50 5.41 -4.64
N ALA A 121 4.90 6.04 -5.63
CA ALA A 121 5.49 7.15 -6.36
C ALA A 121 5.25 8.43 -5.55
N ALA A 122 6.31 9.19 -5.23
CA ALA A 122 6.20 10.46 -4.52
C ALA A 122 5.72 11.59 -5.45
N THR A 123 4.51 11.41 -5.98
CA THR A 123 3.89 12.22 -7.02
C THR A 123 2.37 12.06 -6.97
N THR A 124 1.66 12.76 -7.85
CA THR A 124 0.20 12.69 -7.97
C THR A 124 -0.20 11.75 -9.11
N CYS A 125 -1.36 11.09 -9.02
CA CYS A 125 -1.92 10.28 -10.10
C CYS A 125 -2.04 11.00 -11.46
N THR A 126 -2.34 12.30 -11.46
CA THR A 126 -2.37 13.10 -12.70
C THR A 126 -1.01 13.11 -13.42
N LYS A 127 0.11 13.13 -12.68
CA LYS A 127 1.46 13.04 -13.25
C LYS A 127 1.80 11.62 -13.72
N LEU A 128 1.08 10.60 -13.23
CA LEU A 128 1.18 9.21 -13.69
C LEU A 128 0.26 8.91 -14.88
N GLY A 129 -0.46 9.90 -15.42
CA GLY A 129 -1.33 9.73 -16.59
C GLY A 129 -2.79 9.47 -16.28
N PHE A 130 -3.23 9.65 -15.02
CA PHE A 130 -4.62 9.49 -14.57
C PHE A 130 -5.22 10.87 -14.21
N PRO A 131 -5.69 11.65 -15.19
CA PRO A 131 -6.11 13.03 -14.98
C PRO A 131 -7.46 13.20 -14.31
N GLN A 132 -8.35 12.19 -14.36
CA GLN A 132 -9.69 12.31 -13.79
C GLN A 132 -9.69 11.81 -12.36
N ARG A 133 -10.07 12.66 -11.40
CA ARG A 133 -10.28 12.24 -10.01
C ARG A 133 -11.71 11.75 -9.85
N LEU A 134 -11.92 10.61 -9.20
CA LEU A 134 -13.24 10.24 -8.73
C LEU A 134 -13.59 11.13 -7.54
N ASP A 135 -14.73 11.83 -7.59
CA ASP A 135 -15.17 12.72 -6.51
C ASP A 135 -15.82 11.94 -5.36
N MET A 136 -15.14 10.88 -4.95
CA MET A 136 -15.48 10.00 -3.85
C MET A 136 -14.15 9.61 -3.20
N ILE A 137 -14.06 9.80 -1.88
CA ILE A 137 -12.92 9.34 -1.09
C ILE A 137 -12.89 7.82 -1.17
N ASP A 138 -11.69 7.26 -1.23
CA ASP A 138 -11.50 5.82 -1.16
C ASP A 138 -12.15 5.27 0.12
N HIS A 139 -13.08 4.35 -0.08
CA HIS A 139 -13.93 3.84 0.99
C HIS A 139 -13.25 2.77 1.86
N CYS A 140 -12.00 2.40 1.54
CA CYS A 140 -11.17 1.46 2.26
C CYS A 140 -10.01 2.15 2.99
N PHE A 141 -9.41 3.19 2.38
CA PHE A 141 -8.21 3.91 2.81
C PHE A 141 -8.38 5.45 2.79
N PRO A 142 -9.32 6.05 3.53
CA PRO A 142 -9.39 7.51 3.63
C PRO A 142 -8.06 8.10 4.19
N PRO A 143 -7.58 9.28 3.72
CA PRO A 143 -8.20 10.21 2.78
C PRO A 143 -7.73 10.03 1.31
N MET A 144 -7.42 8.82 0.87
CA MET A 144 -7.01 8.55 -0.52
C MET A 144 -8.16 8.81 -1.51
N TYR A 145 -7.81 9.03 -2.78
CA TYR A 145 -8.75 9.15 -3.89
C TYR A 145 -8.31 8.29 -5.07
N MET A 146 -9.28 7.70 -5.75
CA MET A 146 -9.08 7.02 -7.02
C MET A 146 -9.04 8.01 -8.20
N TYR A 147 -8.23 7.70 -9.19
CA TYR A 147 -8.05 8.43 -10.43
C TYR A 147 -8.10 7.50 -11.64
N TYR A 148 -8.62 8.01 -12.75
CA TYR A 148 -8.88 7.28 -13.98
C TYR A 148 -8.57 8.15 -15.21
N THR A 149 -8.77 7.61 -16.40
CA THR A 149 -8.24 8.20 -17.65
C THR A 149 -9.31 8.89 -18.51
N ASN A 150 -10.47 8.27 -18.65
CA ASN A 150 -11.57 8.74 -19.50
C ASN A 150 -12.44 9.76 -18.75
N PRO A 151 -12.72 10.96 -19.28
CA PRO A 151 -13.62 11.93 -18.62
C PRO A 151 -15.03 11.42 -18.32
N ASP A 152 -15.54 10.43 -19.07
CA ASP A 152 -16.76 9.72 -18.72
C ASP A 152 -16.41 8.41 -18.02
N ILE A 153 -16.67 8.37 -16.71
CA ILE A 153 -16.40 7.21 -15.85
C ILE A 153 -17.06 5.93 -16.37
N ASN A 154 -18.23 6.02 -17.00
CA ASN A 154 -18.96 4.86 -17.51
C ASN A 154 -18.30 4.27 -18.77
N LEU A 155 -17.40 5.02 -19.39
CA LEU A 155 -16.62 4.61 -20.56
C LEU A 155 -15.15 4.37 -20.21
N ASP A 156 -14.77 4.45 -18.93
CA ASP A 156 -13.40 4.17 -18.49
C ASP A 156 -13.18 2.65 -18.43
N VAL A 157 -12.38 2.17 -19.38
CA VAL A 157 -12.01 0.75 -19.49
C VAL A 157 -11.12 0.29 -18.33
N GLY A 158 -10.36 1.20 -17.73
CA GLY A 158 -9.48 0.94 -16.60
C GLY A 158 -10.28 0.65 -15.33
N ILE A 159 -11.31 1.46 -15.03
CA ILE A 159 -12.25 1.19 -13.93
C ILE A 159 -12.95 -0.15 -14.13
N THR A 160 -13.50 -0.39 -15.33
CA THR A 160 -14.22 -1.64 -15.63
C THR A 160 -13.31 -2.86 -15.47
N ALA A 161 -12.06 -2.77 -15.95
CA ALA A 161 -11.07 -3.83 -15.82
C ALA A 161 -10.65 -4.03 -14.36
N SER A 162 -10.41 -2.95 -13.60
CA SER A 162 -10.04 -3.02 -12.18
C SER A 162 -11.11 -3.76 -11.38
N GLN A 163 -12.39 -3.39 -11.57
CA GLN A 163 -13.52 -4.06 -10.91
C GLN A 163 -13.61 -5.55 -11.27
N ALA A 164 -13.34 -5.91 -12.52
CA ALA A 164 -13.34 -7.31 -12.96
C ALA A 164 -12.20 -8.12 -12.32
N VAL A 165 -10.99 -7.55 -12.26
CA VAL A 165 -9.82 -8.17 -11.62
C VAL A 165 -10.05 -8.32 -10.12
N GLU A 166 -10.47 -7.27 -9.42
CA GLU A 166 -10.80 -7.31 -7.99
C GLU A 166 -11.89 -8.33 -7.69
N GLY A 167 -12.94 -8.36 -8.51
CA GLY A 167 -14.02 -9.34 -8.39
C GLY A 167 -13.53 -10.79 -8.56
N ALA A 168 -12.54 -11.03 -9.42
CA ALA A 168 -11.93 -12.34 -9.56
C ALA A 168 -11.03 -12.71 -8.38
N LEU A 169 -10.29 -11.74 -7.82
CA LEU A 169 -9.35 -11.94 -6.71
C LEU A 169 -10.06 -12.13 -5.35
N TYR A 170 -11.12 -11.37 -5.09
CA TYR A 170 -11.92 -11.48 -3.85
C TYR A 170 -13.12 -12.43 -3.96
N GLY A 171 -13.48 -12.85 -5.17
CA GLY A 171 -14.59 -13.74 -5.41
C GLY A 171 -14.33 -15.17 -4.90
N SER A 172 -15.32 -16.06 -5.06
CA SER A 172 -15.19 -17.49 -4.73
C SER A 172 -14.37 -18.29 -5.76
N GLY A 173 -13.56 -17.61 -6.57
CA GLY A 173 -12.74 -18.23 -7.62
C GLY A 173 -11.41 -18.74 -7.08
N THR A 174 -10.58 -19.30 -7.98
CA THR A 174 -9.24 -19.80 -7.63
C THR A 174 -8.14 -18.78 -7.91
N ALA A 175 -8.44 -17.62 -8.51
CA ALA A 175 -7.43 -16.69 -9.02
C ALA A 175 -6.36 -16.29 -7.99
N TRP A 176 -6.76 -16.07 -6.73
CA TRP A 176 -5.82 -15.79 -5.64
C TRP A 176 -4.93 -17.00 -5.30
N VAL A 177 -5.53 -18.18 -5.16
CA VAL A 177 -4.80 -19.42 -4.86
C VAL A 177 -3.84 -19.77 -6.00
N ASP A 178 -4.31 -19.67 -7.25
CA ASP A 178 -3.53 -19.93 -8.45
C ASP A 178 -2.32 -18.96 -8.56
N PHE A 179 -2.50 -17.70 -8.13
CA PHE A 179 -1.39 -16.75 -8.01
C PHE A 179 -0.37 -17.20 -6.96
N LEU A 180 -0.83 -17.50 -5.74
CA LEU A 180 0.05 -17.90 -4.65
C LEU A 180 0.86 -19.15 -4.99
N GLU A 181 0.22 -20.15 -5.60
CA GLU A 181 0.88 -21.38 -6.05
C GLU A 181 1.93 -21.11 -7.13
N ARG A 182 1.59 -20.26 -8.12
CA ARG A 182 2.51 -19.87 -9.21
C ARG A 182 3.73 -19.12 -8.69
N GLU A 183 3.55 -18.21 -7.74
CA GLU A 183 4.62 -17.43 -7.13
C GLU A 183 5.31 -18.18 -5.96
N HIS A 184 4.99 -19.46 -5.76
CA HIS A 184 5.56 -20.31 -4.70
C HIS A 184 5.38 -19.74 -3.28
N MET A 185 4.28 -19.04 -3.05
CA MET A 185 3.90 -18.47 -1.76
C MET A 185 3.11 -19.48 -0.93
N ASN A 186 3.24 -19.39 0.40
CA ASN A 186 2.53 -20.29 1.31
C ASN A 186 1.06 -19.88 1.44
N VAL A 187 0.16 -20.64 0.82
CA VAL A 187 -1.29 -20.40 0.84
C VAL A 187 -1.87 -20.31 2.25
N ASP A 188 -1.33 -21.07 3.21
CA ASP A 188 -1.83 -21.07 4.59
C ASP A 188 -1.51 -19.76 5.33
N LEU A 189 -0.41 -19.07 4.96
CA LEU A 189 -0.08 -17.75 5.52
C LEU A 189 -0.99 -16.65 4.96
N PHE A 190 -1.55 -16.89 3.79
CA PHE A 190 -2.41 -15.96 3.04
C PHE A 190 -3.87 -16.42 3.02
N ALA A 191 -4.25 -17.24 4.00
CA ALA A 191 -5.59 -17.77 4.19
C ALA A 191 -6.65 -16.65 4.04
N PRO A 192 -7.85 -16.97 3.52
CA PRO A 192 -8.73 -15.98 2.92
C PRO A 192 -9.09 -14.87 3.92
N MET A 193 -8.50 -13.70 3.71
CA MET A 193 -8.91 -12.48 4.37
C MET A 193 -10.37 -12.23 4.03
N GLY A 194 -11.19 -11.93 5.03
CA GLY A 194 -12.58 -11.59 4.80
C GLY A 194 -12.67 -10.33 3.92
N GLY A 195 -13.63 -10.31 2.99
CA GLY A 195 -13.90 -9.13 2.17
C GLY A 195 -14.07 -7.88 3.05
N GLY A 196 -13.25 -6.87 2.81
CA GLY A 196 -13.24 -5.62 3.57
C GLY A 196 -12.51 -5.65 4.91
N CYS A 197 -11.99 -6.79 5.39
CA CYS A 197 -11.22 -6.85 6.64
C CYS A 197 -9.81 -6.25 6.56
N HIS A 198 -9.36 -5.93 5.34
CA HIS A 198 -8.14 -5.17 5.11
C HIS A 198 -8.36 -3.65 5.21
N CYS A 199 -9.60 -3.17 5.10
CA CYS A 199 -9.91 -1.74 5.12
C CYS A 199 -9.78 -1.12 6.51
N LEU A 200 -9.41 0.16 6.57
CA LEU A 200 -9.16 0.88 7.81
C LEU A 200 -10.39 0.96 8.72
N GLU A 201 -10.17 0.94 10.03
CA GLU A 201 -11.23 1.28 10.99
C GLU A 201 -11.71 2.73 10.72
N GLY A 202 -13.03 2.91 10.63
CA GLY A 202 -13.65 4.19 10.22
C GLY A 202 -13.92 4.31 8.71
N SER A 203 -13.43 3.38 7.88
CA SER A 203 -13.85 3.29 6.48
C SER A 203 -15.29 2.76 6.37
N SER A 204 -16.00 3.12 5.29
CA SER A 204 -17.37 2.63 5.09
C SER A 204 -17.43 1.13 4.78
N VAL A 205 -16.40 0.58 4.14
CA VAL A 205 -16.27 -0.88 3.95
C VAL A 205 -16.09 -1.58 5.27
N TRP A 206 -15.19 -1.10 6.14
CA TRP A 206 -15.03 -1.68 7.47
C TRP A 206 -16.35 -1.62 8.26
N ALA A 207 -17.07 -0.49 8.22
CA ALA A 207 -18.37 -0.38 8.88
C ALA A 207 -19.37 -1.45 8.40
N SER A 208 -19.36 -1.79 7.11
CA SER A 208 -20.22 -2.83 6.53
C SER A 208 -19.75 -4.28 6.79
N SER A 209 -18.44 -4.50 6.97
CA SER A 209 -17.82 -5.83 7.04
C SER A 209 -17.32 -6.25 8.41
N SER A 210 -17.20 -5.32 9.36
CA SER A 210 -16.57 -5.52 10.68
C SER A 210 -17.11 -6.70 11.47
N GLY A 211 -18.42 -6.98 11.37
CA GLY A 211 -19.05 -8.13 12.04
C GLY A 211 -18.53 -9.50 11.59
N GLY A 212 -17.83 -9.58 10.45
CA GLY A 212 -17.21 -10.80 9.93
C GLY A 212 -15.69 -10.87 10.08
N CYS A 213 -15.06 -9.81 10.60
CA CYS A 213 -13.60 -9.71 10.73
C CYS A 213 -13.14 -10.23 12.09
N SER A 214 -12.28 -11.25 12.08
CA SER A 214 -11.51 -11.73 13.24
C SER A 214 -10.04 -11.36 13.08
N ALA A 215 -9.25 -11.43 14.15
CA ALA A 215 -7.80 -11.19 14.09
C ALA A 215 -7.12 -12.02 12.99
N GLU A 216 -7.57 -13.26 12.81
CA GLU A 216 -7.06 -14.20 11.79
C GLU A 216 -7.43 -13.80 10.33
N LYS A 217 -8.37 -12.88 10.15
CA LYS A 217 -8.85 -12.41 8.84
C LYS A 217 -8.37 -10.99 8.50
N MET A 218 -7.58 -10.38 9.39
CA MET A 218 -7.02 -9.05 9.25
C MET A 218 -5.51 -9.14 9.01
N THR A 219 -4.95 -8.14 8.34
CA THR A 219 -3.50 -8.03 8.19
C THR A 219 -2.92 -7.32 9.41
N PRO A 220 -1.85 -7.82 10.04
CA PRO A 220 -1.21 -7.14 11.16
C PRO A 220 -0.76 -5.71 10.83
N ILE A 221 -0.44 -5.43 9.56
CA ILE A 221 -0.01 -4.11 9.06
C ILE A 221 -1.14 -3.07 9.24
N ARG A 222 -2.40 -3.48 9.13
CA ARG A 222 -3.56 -2.60 9.31
C ARG A 222 -3.59 -1.98 10.72
N ASP A 223 -3.24 -2.77 11.73
CA ASP A 223 -3.25 -2.30 13.12
C ASP A 223 -2.13 -1.29 13.39
N TRP A 224 -1.05 -1.33 12.59
CA TRP A 224 -0.01 -0.31 12.65
C TRP A 224 -0.53 1.04 12.18
N PHE A 225 -1.45 1.06 11.20
CA PHE A 225 -2.06 2.31 10.75
C PHE A 225 -2.96 2.94 11.83
N LEU A 226 -3.72 2.12 12.56
CA LEU A 226 -4.69 2.58 13.56
C LEU A 226 -4.07 3.04 14.88
N SER A 227 -2.87 2.54 15.20
CA SER A 227 -2.10 3.00 16.37
C SER A 227 -1.39 4.34 16.14
N SER A 228 -1.52 4.93 14.95
CA SER A 228 -0.85 6.16 14.59
C SER A 228 -1.57 7.39 15.17
N PRO A 229 -0.85 8.29 15.87
CA PRO A 229 -1.42 9.53 16.40
C PRO A 229 -1.66 10.61 15.34
N GLU A 230 -1.44 10.30 14.05
CA GLU A 230 -1.61 11.26 12.96
C GLU A 230 -3.07 11.73 12.88
N PRO A 231 -3.33 12.92 12.31
CA PRO A 231 -4.68 13.41 12.13
C PRO A 231 -5.43 12.46 11.19
N GLN A 232 -6.15 11.51 11.80
CA GLN A 232 -7.25 10.80 11.20
C GLN A 232 -8.37 11.83 11.00
N ASN A 233 -8.20 12.75 10.07
CA ASN A 233 -9.26 13.63 9.56
C ASN A 233 -10.26 12.79 8.76
N ILE A 234 -10.74 11.70 9.36
CA ILE A 234 -11.90 10.92 8.97
C ILE A 234 -13.09 11.65 9.59
N GLY A 235 -13.31 12.89 9.17
CA GLY A 235 -14.61 13.51 9.40
C GLY A 235 -15.67 12.59 8.80
N PRO A 236 -16.86 12.44 9.42
CA PRO A 236 -17.90 11.58 8.86
C PRO A 236 -18.14 12.02 7.42
N VAL A 237 -17.89 11.13 6.46
CA VAL A 237 -18.34 11.30 5.09
C VAL A 237 -19.86 11.22 5.17
N ALA A 238 -20.50 12.38 5.28
CA ALA A 238 -21.95 12.47 5.26
C ALA A 238 -22.41 11.91 3.92
N GLY A 239 -23.05 10.75 3.94
CA GLY A 239 -23.59 10.10 2.76
C GLY A 239 -24.50 11.07 2.00
N GLN A 240 -24.22 11.21 0.69
CA GLN A 240 -25.15 11.70 -0.31
C GLN A 240 -25.30 10.63 -1.38
#